data_AF-A0A1D2RGQ3-F1
#
_entry.id   AF-A0A1D2RGQ3-F1
#
_cell.length_a   1.000
_cell.length_b   1.000
_cell.length_c   1.000
_cell.angle_alpha   90.00
_cell.angle_beta   90.00
_cell.angle_gamma   90.00
#
_symmetry.space_group_name_H-M   'P 1'
#
loop_
_entity.id
_entity.type
_entity.pdbx_description
1 polymer ?
#
loop_
_entity_poly.entity_id
_entity_poly.type
_entity_poly.pdbx_seq_one_letter_code
_entity_poly.pdbx_strand_id
1 'polypeptide(L)' 'MSYKTISVSDEAYAKLTALKKSHESFTSLFMRLSNREKPKLGNFYGKWVMSRAEEEKIFGGLESAWGKWGEKITSK' A
#
# COMPACT_ATOMS: atom_id res chain seq x y z
N MET A 1 15.01 27.81 15.52
CA MET A 1 13.84 26.96 15.82
C MET A 1 13.85 26.62 17.30
N SER A 2 12.71 26.54 17.97
CA SER A 2 12.63 25.91 19.30
C SER A 2 12.59 24.39 19.12
N TYR A 3 13.20 23.67 20.07
CA TYR A 3 13.19 22.21 20.10
C TYR A 3 12.48 21.73 21.36
N LYS A 4 11.86 20.54 21.28
CA LYS A 4 11.29 19.84 22.42
C LYS A 4 11.90 18.44 22.46
N THR A 5 12.44 18.06 23.62
CA THR A 5 12.92 16.70 23.87
C THR A 5 11.74 15.84 24.30
N ILE A 6 11.67 14.61 23.77
CA ILE A 6 10.73 13.57 24.21
C ILE A 6 11.52 12.34 24.62
N SER A 7 11.04 11.64 25.64
CA SER A 7 11.53 10.30 25.99
C SER A 7 10.63 9.26 25.33
N VAL A 8 11.24 8.19 24.81
CA VAL A 8 10.55 7.04 24.22
C VAL A 8 11.16 5.76 24.79
N SER A 9 10.44 4.63 24.73
CA SER A 9 11.02 3.33 25.07
C SER A 9 12.04 2.89 24.02
N ASP A 10 12.99 2.03 24.40
CA ASP A 10 13.99 1.47 23.49
C ASP A 10 13.34 0.72 22.32
N GLU A 11 12.23 0.02 22.57
CA GLU A 11 11.43 -0.65 21.55
C GLU A 11 10.87 0.34 20.51
N ALA A 12 10.34 1.48 20.96
CA ALA A 12 9.85 2.53 20.09
C ALA A 12 10.99 3.19 19.30
N TYR A 13 12.15 3.40 19.94
CA TYR A 13 13.35 3.92 19.27
C TYR A 13 13.87 2.97 18.19
N ALA A 14 13.92 1.66 18.45
CA ALA A 14 14.31 0.65 17.48
C ALA A 14 13.35 0.62 16.27
N LYS A 15 12.04 0.66 16.52
CA LYS A 15 11.01 0.74 15.47
C LYS A 15 11.14 2.01 14.62
N LEU A 16 11.36 3.17 15.23
CA LEU A 16 11.59 4.43 14.52
C LEU A 16 12.88 4.40 13.69
N THR A 17 13.95 3.79 14.22
CA THR A 17 15.23 3.64 13.52
C THR A 17 15.10 2.76 12.27
N ALA A 18 14.36 1.64 12.36
CA ALA A 18 14.08 0.78 11.21
C ALA A 18 13.23 1.46 10.11
N LEU A 19 12.38 2.42 10.48
CA LEU A 19 11.56 3.21 9.53
C LEU A 19 12.30 4.40 8.92
N LYS A 20 13.48 4.75 9.44
CA LYS A 20 14.25 5.93 9.04
C LYS A 20 15.14 5.60 7.83
N LYS A 21 15.03 6.38 6.74
CA LYS A 21 15.94 6.24 5.59
C LYS A 21 17.35 6.72 5.94
N SER A 22 18.36 6.22 5.23
CA SER A 22 19.80 6.43 5.50
C SER A 22 20.14 7.88 5.84
N HIS A 23 19.71 8.83 5.01
CA HIS A 23 20.04 10.26 5.11
C HIS A 23 18.97 11.14 5.81
N GLU A 24 17.95 10.57 6.48
CA GLU A 24 16.68 11.29 6.71
C GLU A 24 16.58 12.24 7.93
N SER A 25 17.41 12.07 8.97
CA SER A 25 17.14 12.55 10.36
C SER A 25 15.88 11.94 11.03
N PHE A 26 15.62 12.25 12.31
CA PHE A 26 14.37 11.88 12.99
C PHE A 26 13.26 12.93 12.85
N THR A 27 13.59 14.22 12.78
CA THR A 27 12.60 15.30 12.58
C THR A 27 11.84 15.11 11.26
N SER A 28 12.55 14.80 10.17
CA SER A 28 11.91 14.53 8.88
C SER A 28 11.09 13.23 8.88
N LEU A 29 11.54 12.20 9.63
CA LEU A 29 10.74 10.98 9.83
C LEU A 29 9.41 11.31 10.53
N PHE A 30 9.44 12.08 11.62
CA PHE A 30 8.22 12.49 12.32
C PHE A 30 7.31 13.33 11.43
N MET A 31 7.84 14.26 10.63
CA MET A 31 7.04 15.03 9.66
C MET A 31 6.45 14.15 8.55
N ARG A 32 7.19 13.14 8.08
CA ARG A 32 6.71 12.17 7.09
C ARG A 32 5.61 11.27 7.63
N LEU A 33 5.70 10.86 8.90
CA LEU A 33 4.71 10.01 9.56
C LEU A 33 3.49 10.80 10.06
N SER A 34 3.66 12.07 10.43
CA SER A 34 2.57 12.95 10.86
C SER A 34 1.78 13.55 9.69
N ASN A 35 2.38 13.60 8.48
CA ASN A 35 1.66 14.02 7.29
C ASN A 35 0.54 13.01 6.96
N ARG A 36 -0.71 13.42 7.23
CA ARG A 36 -1.93 12.64 6.96
C ARG A 36 -2.36 12.67 5.50
N GLU A 37 -1.64 13.36 4.61
CA GLU A 37 -1.87 13.29 3.18
C GLU A 37 -1.74 11.83 2.70
N LYS A 38 -2.89 11.20 2.44
CA LYS A 38 -2.93 9.91 1.75
C LYS A 38 -2.13 10.05 0.45
N PRO A 39 -1.21 9.13 0.13
CA PRO A 39 -0.46 9.21 -1.12
C PRO A 39 -1.44 9.32 -2.28
N LYS A 40 -1.27 10.35 -3.12
CA LYS A 40 -2.14 10.62 -4.27
C LYS A 40 -2.30 9.33 -5.08
N LEU A 41 -3.52 8.99 -5.50
CA LEU A 41 -3.78 7.73 -6.21
C LEU A 41 -2.90 7.55 -7.47
N GLY A 42 -2.56 8.66 -8.13
CA GLY A 42 -1.60 8.66 -9.25
C GLY A 42 -0.19 8.14 -8.92
N ASN A 43 0.21 8.13 -7.65
CA ASN A 43 1.48 7.54 -7.21
C ASN A 43 1.50 6.00 -7.32
N PHE A 44 0.37 5.36 -7.63
CA PHE A 44 0.22 3.91 -7.79
C PHE A 44 -0.05 3.48 -9.24
N TYR A 45 -0.32 4.41 -10.16
CA TYR A 45 -0.56 4.10 -11.56
C TYR A 45 0.68 3.43 -12.19
N GLY A 46 0.45 2.37 -12.97
CA GLY A 46 1.51 1.61 -13.65
C GLY A 46 2.46 0.82 -12.73
N LYS A 47 2.28 0.84 -11.40
CA LYS A 47 3.16 0.11 -10.46
C LYS A 47 2.72 -1.33 -10.20
N TRP A 48 1.49 -1.70 -10.56
CA TRP A 48 1.05 -3.08 -10.46
C TRP A 48 1.65 -3.87 -11.62
N VAL A 49 2.50 -4.84 -11.29
CA VAL A 49 3.03 -5.84 -12.20
C VAL A 49 2.31 -7.14 -11.88
N MET A 50 1.30 -7.47 -12.67
CA MET A 50 0.53 -8.70 -12.53
C MET A 50 1.44 -9.92 -12.77
N SER A 51 1.34 -10.92 -11.90
CA SER A 51 2.01 -12.22 -12.12
C SER A 51 1.13 -13.17 -12.92
N ARG A 52 1.71 -14.13 -13.67
CA ARG A 52 0.91 -15.11 -14.44
C ARG A 52 -0.11 -15.90 -13.61
N ALA A 53 0.23 -16.24 -12.36
CA ALA A 53 -0.70 -16.94 -11.45
C ALA A 53 -1.84 -16.04 -10.96
N GLU A 54 -1.62 -14.73 -10.89
CA GLU A 54 -2.63 -13.73 -10.57
C GLU A 54 -3.52 -13.44 -11.80
N GLU A 55 -2.92 -13.38 -13.00
CA GLU A 55 -3.58 -13.29 -14.30
C GLU A 55 -4.58 -14.42 -14.50
N GLU A 56 -4.12 -15.68 -14.41
CA GLU A 56 -4.95 -16.88 -14.58
C GLU A 56 -6.12 -16.90 -13.57
N LYS A 57 -5.86 -16.54 -12.32
CA LYS A 57 -6.90 -16.48 -11.27
C LYS A 57 -7.93 -15.38 -11.52
N ILE A 58 -7.52 -14.20 -11.99
CA ILE A 58 -8.42 -13.07 -12.25
C ILE A 58 -9.24 -13.33 -13.52
N PHE A 59 -8.59 -13.62 -14.64
CA PHE A 59 -9.26 -13.78 -15.93
C PHE A 59 -10.07 -15.07 -16.02
N GLY A 60 -9.55 -16.21 -15.53
CA GLY A 60 -10.32 -17.46 -15.47
C GLY A 60 -11.53 -17.37 -14.54
N GLY A 61 -11.42 -16.56 -13.47
CA GLY A 61 -12.55 -16.22 -12.59
C GLY A 61 -13.62 -15.36 -13.29
N LEU A 62 -13.19 -14.38 -14.10
CA LEU A 62 -14.07 -13.55 -14.92
C LEU A 62 -14.79 -14.36 -16.00
N GLU A 63 -14.08 -15.19 -16.77
CA GLU A 63 -14.68 -16.08 -17.78
C GLU A 63 -15.71 -17.03 -17.16
N SER A 64 -15.37 -17.66 -16.04
CA SER A 64 -16.28 -18.54 -15.29
C SER A 64 -17.54 -17.83 -14.80
N ALA A 65 -17.44 -16.55 -14.44
CA ALA A 65 -18.59 -15.73 -14.05
C ALA A 65 -19.44 -15.30 -15.26
N TRP A 66 -18.79 -14.96 -16.38
CA TRP A 66 -19.44 -14.56 -17.63
C TRP A 66 -20.22 -15.72 -18.27
N GLY A 67 -19.64 -16.93 -18.29
CA GLY A 67 -20.31 -18.13 -18.79
C GLY A 67 -21.62 -18.41 -18.03
N LYS A 68 -21.55 -18.45 -16.69
CA LYS A 68 -22.73 -18.63 -15.82
C LYS A 68 -23.78 -17.53 -15.98
N TRP A 69 -23.37 -16.31 -16.28
CA TRP A 69 -24.28 -15.20 -16.56
C TRP A 69 -24.96 -15.34 -17.92
N GLY A 70 -24.22 -15.76 -18.94
CA GLY A 70 -24.73 -16.07 -20.28
C GLY A 70 -25.76 -17.20 -20.27
N GLU A 71 -25.42 -18.34 -19.65
CA GLU A 71 -26.32 -19.50 -19.47
C GLU A 71 -27.65 -19.08 -18.83
N LYS A 72 -27.59 -18.23 -17.79
CA LYS A 72 -28.76 -17.72 -17.07
C LYS A 72 -29.63 -16.77 -17.90
N ILE A 73 -29.09 -16.17 -18.96
CA ILE A 73 -29.83 -15.31 -19.89
C ILE A 73 -30.44 -16.13 -21.03
N THR A 74 -29.73 -17.14 -21.54
CA THR A 74 -30.24 -18.04 -22.60
C THR A 74 -31.22 -19.10 -22.09
N SER A 75 -31.31 -19.32 -20.78
CA SER A 75 -32.25 -20.25 -20.13
C SER A 75 -33.65 -19.65 -19.89
N LYS A 76 -34.07 -18.64 -20.67
CA LYS A 76 -35.29 -17.87 -20.45
C LYS A 76 -36.05 -17.58 -21.74
#